data_AF-A0A417XW28-F1
#
_entry.id   AF-A0A417XW28-F1
#
_cell.length_a   1.000
_cell.length_b   1.000
_cell.length_c   1.000
_cell.angle_alpha   90.00
_cell.angle_beta   90.00
_cell.angle_gamma   90.00
#
_symmetry.space_group_name_H-M   'P 1'
#
loop_
_entity.id
_entity.type
_entity.pdbx_description
1 polymer ?
#
loop_
_entity_poly.entity_id
_entity_poly.type
_entity_poly.pdbx_seq_one_letter_code
_entity_poly.pdbx_strand_id
1 'polypeptide(L)'
;METSVARLDALRVAIAEDPDAGHHVAHRATLELLDRTDRAGTDRLLVGVEHFAEAAETLVGTDRWPMKVGVMANAISLVGFAEPADFATLDALVKRYGHRAVAAVQTGVDERLGTASSMPLASRLVWNLARADEIIDGLVASGLDRDAALDVSGNCYRCGFWLVVADVDPDSPGPELATVEDAVRCADTGGIRGWRAQVAVVAANPWSPYPVELHKLLVAGDRLLPAAALEEAIKYYREQSERHDRQLVAREIRRLVAVSGLSQRQFAALCGTSAPRLSTYVNGLVTPSASMMVRFNHASARAQRQARRARDASA
;
A
#
# COMPACT_ATOMS: atom_id res chain seq x y z
N MET A 1 9.15 -4.60 34.48
CA MET A 1 7.92 -5.41 34.63
C MET A 1 6.80 -4.57 35.24
N GLU A 2 6.97 -4.02 36.44
CA GLU A 2 5.97 -3.17 37.12
C GLU A 2 5.51 -1.95 36.29
N THR A 3 6.45 -1.24 35.65
CA THR A 3 6.15 -0.13 34.72
C THR A 3 5.35 -0.59 33.48
N SER A 4 5.57 -1.81 32.99
CA SER A 4 4.86 -2.33 31.83
C SER A 4 3.42 -2.70 32.17
N VAL A 5 3.18 -3.27 33.36
CA VAL A 5 1.82 -3.60 33.83
C VAL A 5 1.01 -2.33 33.98
N ALA A 6 1.56 -1.28 34.62
CA ALA A 6 0.89 0.00 34.78
C ALA A 6 0.51 0.65 33.43
N ARG A 7 1.39 0.56 32.41
CA ARG A 7 1.11 1.03 31.05
C ARG A 7 -0.05 0.27 30.39
N LEU A 8 -0.10 -1.05 30.56
CA LEU A 8 -1.17 -1.89 30.00
C LEU A 8 -2.52 -1.61 30.68
N ASP A 9 -2.53 -1.35 31.99
CA ASP A 9 -3.74 -0.97 32.71
C ASP A 9 -4.24 0.41 32.29
N ALA A 10 -3.34 1.38 32.12
CA ALA A 10 -3.69 2.69 31.55
C ALA A 10 -4.28 2.57 30.14
N LEU A 11 -3.75 1.67 29.30
CA LEU A 11 -4.31 1.38 27.98
C LEU A 11 -5.73 0.80 28.05
N ARG A 12 -5.99 -0.12 28.99
CA ARG A 12 -7.34 -0.67 29.21
C ARG A 12 -8.33 0.42 29.63
N VAL A 13 -7.91 1.34 30.50
CA VAL A 13 -8.73 2.51 30.90
C VAL A 13 -9.01 3.40 29.70
N ALA A 14 -7.99 3.74 28.91
CA ALA A 14 -8.16 4.58 27.71
C ALA A 14 -9.13 3.96 26.68
N ILE A 15 -9.11 2.63 26.52
CA ILE A 15 -10.06 1.89 25.67
C ILE A 15 -11.49 1.98 26.23
N ALA A 16 -11.66 1.86 27.55
CA ALA A 16 -12.97 1.90 28.19
C ALA A 16 -13.60 3.30 28.17
N GLU A 17 -12.77 4.34 28.20
CA GLU A 17 -13.19 5.75 28.19
C GLU A 17 -13.38 6.33 26.78
N ASP A 18 -13.00 5.62 25.72
CA ASP A 18 -13.17 6.09 24.34
C ASP A 18 -14.68 6.18 23.98
N PRO A 19 -15.20 7.38 23.68
CA PRO A 19 -16.61 7.57 23.40
C PRO A 19 -17.06 7.07 22.01
N ASP A 20 -16.13 6.80 21.08
CA ASP A 20 -16.48 6.41 19.72
C ASP A 20 -16.66 4.88 19.59
N ALA A 21 -17.93 4.44 19.60
CA ALA A 21 -18.32 3.06 19.37
C ALA A 21 -17.79 2.48 18.04
N GLY A 22 -17.42 3.33 17.08
CA GLY A 22 -16.79 2.97 15.82
C GLY A 22 -15.38 2.37 15.95
N HIS A 23 -14.76 2.42 17.13
CA HIS A 23 -13.44 1.86 17.39
C HIS A 23 -13.45 0.43 17.97
N HIS A 24 -14.63 -0.17 18.16
CA HIS A 24 -14.79 -1.49 18.78
C HIS A 24 -13.93 -2.60 18.15
N VAL A 25 -13.76 -2.62 16.83
CA VAL A 25 -12.91 -3.62 16.15
C VAL A 25 -11.44 -3.51 16.60
N ALA A 26 -10.92 -2.29 16.69
CA ALA A 26 -9.54 -2.05 17.07
C ALA A 26 -9.30 -2.26 18.57
N HIS A 27 -10.27 -1.88 19.41
CA HIS A 27 -10.26 -2.20 20.84
C HIS A 27 -10.29 -3.70 21.08
N ARG A 28 -11.14 -4.45 20.38
CA ARG A 28 -11.19 -5.91 20.47
C ARG A 28 -9.84 -6.54 20.13
N ALA A 29 -9.23 -6.14 19.01
CA ALA A 29 -7.91 -6.64 18.61
C ALA A 29 -6.84 -6.41 19.69
N THR A 30 -6.91 -5.25 20.35
CA THR A 30 -6.00 -4.91 21.46
C THR A 30 -6.26 -5.77 22.68
N LEU A 31 -7.50 -5.84 23.15
CA LEU A 31 -7.88 -6.60 24.34
C LEU A 31 -7.63 -8.11 24.18
N GLU A 32 -7.85 -8.67 22.98
CA GLU A 32 -7.53 -10.07 22.66
C GLU A 32 -6.04 -10.36 22.80
N LEU A 33 -5.16 -9.48 22.32
CA LEU A 33 -3.72 -9.64 22.54
C LEU A 33 -3.39 -9.65 24.03
N LEU A 34 -3.92 -8.67 24.79
CA LEU A 34 -3.64 -8.54 26.22
C LEU A 34 -4.07 -9.79 27.01
N ASP A 35 -5.28 -10.27 26.78
CA ASP A 35 -5.79 -11.47 27.43
C ASP A 35 -4.95 -12.72 27.10
N ARG A 36 -4.51 -12.85 25.85
CA ARG A 36 -3.65 -13.98 25.44
C ARG A 36 -2.25 -13.90 26.04
N THR A 37 -1.67 -12.70 26.14
CA THR A 37 -0.37 -12.51 26.80
C THR A 37 -0.44 -12.79 28.29
N ASP A 38 -1.53 -12.41 28.95
CA ASP A 38 -1.75 -12.69 30.37
C ASP A 38 -1.87 -14.21 30.62
N ARG A 39 -2.53 -14.94 29.71
CA ARG A 39 -2.68 -16.40 29.78
C ARG A 39 -1.43 -17.20 29.40
N ALA A 40 -0.63 -16.72 28.45
CA ALA A 40 0.54 -17.44 27.94
C ALA A 40 1.71 -17.52 28.92
N GLY A 41 1.73 -16.66 29.95
CA GLY A 41 2.83 -16.56 30.90
C GLY A 41 4.14 -16.08 30.25
N THR A 42 5.23 -16.05 31.02
CA THR A 42 6.56 -15.58 30.57
C THR A 42 7.27 -16.51 29.58
N ASP A 43 6.76 -17.73 29.36
CA ASP A 43 7.47 -18.77 28.60
C ASP A 43 7.32 -18.63 27.07
N ARG A 44 6.33 -17.85 26.59
CA ARG A 44 6.12 -17.60 25.14
C ARG A 44 6.60 -16.20 24.76
N LEU A 45 7.81 -16.11 24.22
CA LEU A 45 8.39 -14.85 23.74
C LEU A 45 7.76 -14.47 22.38
N LEU A 46 6.73 -13.62 22.40
CA LEU A 46 6.15 -13.05 21.18
C LEU A 46 7.01 -11.90 20.69
N VAL A 47 7.29 -11.84 19.39
CA VAL A 47 8.14 -10.79 18.83
C VAL A 47 7.46 -9.41 18.94
N GLY A 48 8.14 -8.46 19.58
CA GLY A 48 7.69 -7.07 19.72
C GLY A 48 6.70 -6.84 20.86
N VAL A 49 6.26 -7.89 21.57
CA VAL A 49 5.30 -7.73 22.67
C VAL A 49 5.90 -6.96 23.85
N GLU A 50 7.21 -7.09 24.05
CA GLU A 50 7.95 -6.45 25.12
C GLU A 50 7.99 -4.91 24.99
N HIS A 51 7.85 -4.41 23.77
CA HIS A 51 7.80 -2.97 23.46
C HIS A 51 6.36 -2.47 23.24
N PHE A 52 5.36 -3.35 23.18
CA PHE A 52 3.97 -3.01 22.85
C PHE A 52 3.37 -1.98 23.80
N ALA A 53 3.56 -2.16 25.12
CA ALA A 53 2.98 -1.28 26.13
C ALA A 53 3.50 0.17 26.01
N GLU A 54 4.80 0.32 25.76
CA GLU A 54 5.43 1.63 25.54
C GLU A 54 4.99 2.26 24.22
N ALA A 55 4.98 1.47 23.13
CA ALA A 55 4.50 1.95 21.84
C ALA A 55 3.03 2.42 21.91
N ALA A 56 2.17 1.68 22.61
CA ALA A 56 0.76 2.03 22.79
C ALA A 56 0.60 3.33 23.61
N GLU A 57 1.34 3.49 24.70
CA GLU A 57 1.33 4.71 25.54
C GLU A 57 1.63 5.96 24.69
N THR A 58 2.63 5.91 23.79
CA THR A 58 2.96 7.04 22.92
C THR A 58 1.90 7.38 21.88
N LEU A 59 1.01 6.44 21.57
CA LEU A 59 -0.03 6.60 20.55
C LEU A 59 -1.35 7.10 21.14
N VAL A 60 -1.69 6.74 22.38
CA VAL A 60 -2.94 7.13 23.03
C VAL A 60 -3.12 8.65 22.99
N GLY A 61 -4.32 9.11 22.61
CA GLY A 61 -4.64 10.53 22.47
C GLY A 61 -4.19 11.16 21.14
N THR A 62 -3.42 10.46 20.30
CA THR A 62 -3.12 10.92 18.94
C THR A 62 -4.27 10.62 17.96
N ASP A 63 -4.24 11.24 16.78
CA ASP A 63 -5.21 10.95 15.72
C ASP A 63 -5.24 9.45 15.39
N ARG A 64 -6.45 8.88 15.36
CA ARG A 64 -6.72 7.45 15.07
C ARG A 64 -5.91 6.48 15.94
N TRP A 65 -5.62 6.85 17.19
CA TRP A 65 -4.87 5.97 18.09
C TRP A 65 -5.46 4.57 18.26
N PRO A 66 -6.81 4.35 18.32
CA PRO A 66 -7.35 3.01 18.50
C PRO A 66 -7.00 2.11 17.32
N MET A 67 -7.15 2.63 16.10
CA MET A 67 -6.76 1.92 14.87
C MET A 67 -5.28 1.56 14.89
N LYS A 68 -4.39 2.50 15.24
CA LYS A 68 -2.95 2.26 15.25
C LYS A 68 -2.56 1.18 16.26
N VAL A 69 -3.08 1.26 17.48
CA VAL A 69 -2.82 0.28 18.54
C VAL A 69 -3.42 -1.09 18.21
N GLY A 70 -4.66 -1.14 17.74
CA GLY A 70 -5.33 -2.38 17.36
C GLY A 70 -4.68 -3.11 16.19
N VAL A 71 -4.22 -2.37 15.17
CA VAL A 71 -3.47 -2.96 14.05
C VAL A 71 -2.10 -3.48 14.50
N MET A 72 -1.41 -2.75 15.38
CA MET A 72 -0.15 -3.21 15.98
C MET A 72 -0.35 -4.47 16.83
N ALA A 73 -1.41 -4.52 17.64
CA ALA A 73 -1.76 -5.68 18.44
C ALA A 73 -2.06 -6.91 17.57
N ASN A 74 -2.87 -6.73 16.53
CA ASN A 74 -3.18 -7.79 15.58
C ASN A 74 -1.92 -8.27 14.81
N ALA A 75 -0.99 -7.38 14.47
CA ALA A 75 0.26 -7.76 13.82
C ALA A 75 1.12 -8.66 14.72
N ILE A 76 1.22 -8.35 16.02
CA ILE A 76 1.88 -9.22 17.01
C ILE A 76 1.19 -10.57 17.07
N SER A 77 -0.14 -10.61 17.13
CA SER A 77 -0.89 -11.87 17.21
C SER A 77 -0.74 -12.73 15.96
N LEU A 78 -0.81 -12.12 14.78
CA LEU A 78 -0.62 -12.80 13.49
C LEU A 78 0.78 -13.42 13.35
N VAL A 79 1.81 -12.81 13.92
CA VAL A 79 3.19 -13.34 13.88
C VAL A 79 3.44 -14.35 15.00
N GLY A 80 2.91 -14.10 16.19
CA GLY A 80 3.17 -14.90 17.38
C GLY A 80 2.29 -16.14 17.54
N PHE A 81 1.09 -16.11 16.97
CA PHE A 81 0.10 -17.18 17.08
C PHE A 81 -0.42 -17.68 15.73
N ALA A 82 -0.75 -16.77 14.81
CA ALA A 82 -1.32 -17.10 13.50
C ALA A 82 -2.55 -18.03 13.57
N GLU A 83 -3.44 -17.79 14.52
CA GLU A 83 -4.66 -18.59 14.67
C GLU A 83 -5.78 -18.05 13.76
N PRO A 84 -6.81 -18.86 13.39
CA PRO A 84 -7.91 -18.40 12.53
C PRO A 84 -8.58 -17.10 13.00
N ALA A 85 -8.71 -16.91 14.31
CA ALA A 85 -9.25 -15.68 14.90
C ALA A 85 -8.41 -14.43 14.59
N ASP A 86 -7.08 -14.57 14.47
CA ASP A 86 -6.18 -13.44 14.18
C ASP A 86 -6.38 -12.92 12.75
N PHE A 87 -6.62 -13.83 11.79
CA PHE A 87 -6.94 -13.49 10.41
C PHE A 87 -8.34 -12.88 10.29
N ALA A 88 -9.32 -13.39 11.04
CA ALA A 88 -10.66 -12.79 11.10
C ALA A 88 -10.63 -11.37 11.71
N THR A 89 -9.77 -11.14 12.71
CA THR A 89 -9.55 -9.79 13.26
C THR A 89 -8.90 -8.86 12.25
N LEU A 90 -7.92 -9.33 11.46
CA LEU A 90 -7.37 -8.52 10.36
C LEU A 90 -8.43 -8.17 9.31
N ASP A 91 -9.25 -9.13 8.89
CA ASP A 91 -10.35 -8.90 7.95
C ASP A 91 -11.32 -7.81 8.47
N ALA A 92 -11.69 -7.86 9.75
CA ALA A 92 -12.53 -6.85 10.36
C ALA A 92 -11.86 -5.45 10.38
N LEU A 93 -10.56 -5.38 10.70
CA LEU A 93 -9.79 -4.12 10.66
C LEU A 93 -9.74 -3.56 9.24
N VAL A 94 -9.49 -4.40 8.24
CA VAL A 94 -9.42 -4.01 6.82
C VAL A 94 -10.78 -3.56 6.31
N LYS A 95 -11.88 -4.25 6.65
CA LYS A 95 -13.25 -3.82 6.29
C LYS A 95 -13.61 -2.48 6.92
N ARG A 96 -13.12 -2.21 8.14
CA ARG A 96 -13.39 -0.96 8.86
C ARG A 96 -12.57 0.23 8.35
N TYR A 97 -11.26 0.04 8.17
CA TYR A 97 -10.31 1.15 7.92
C TYR A 97 -9.73 1.17 6.50
N GLY A 98 -9.89 0.08 5.75
CA GLY A 98 -9.34 -0.09 4.41
C GLY A 98 -7.90 -0.60 4.40
N HIS A 99 -7.57 -1.40 3.38
CA HIS A 99 -6.26 -2.06 3.24
C HIS A 99 -5.07 -1.09 3.35
N ARG A 100 -5.12 0.06 2.68
CA ARG A 100 -4.01 1.03 2.67
C ARG A 100 -3.72 1.62 4.05
N ALA A 101 -4.77 1.95 4.82
CA ALA A 101 -4.59 2.53 6.15
C ALA A 101 -4.01 1.51 7.13
N VAL A 102 -4.49 0.26 7.08
CA VAL A 102 -3.97 -0.85 7.89
C VAL A 102 -2.51 -1.14 7.53
N ALA A 103 -2.19 -1.30 6.24
CA ALA A 103 -0.84 -1.55 5.76
C ALA A 103 0.15 -0.42 6.10
N ALA A 104 -0.31 0.84 6.10
CA ALA A 104 0.51 1.98 6.49
C ALA A 104 0.93 1.90 7.97
N VAL A 105 0.04 1.47 8.86
CA VAL A 105 0.39 1.23 10.27
C VAL A 105 1.34 0.05 10.40
N GLN A 106 1.06 -1.07 9.70
CA GLN A 106 1.90 -2.27 9.71
C GLN A 106 3.32 -2.00 9.19
N THR A 107 3.48 -1.08 8.25
CA THR A 107 4.80 -0.68 7.73
C THR A 107 5.67 -0.04 8.80
N GLY A 108 5.08 0.79 9.67
CA GLY A 108 5.79 1.46 10.76
C GLY A 108 5.85 0.66 12.05
N VAL A 109 5.46 -0.62 12.04
CA VAL A 109 5.39 -1.44 13.26
C VAL A 109 6.80 -1.78 13.77
N ASP A 110 7.75 -2.01 12.85
CA ASP A 110 9.09 -2.48 13.22
C ASP A 110 9.91 -1.45 13.97
N GLU A 111 9.78 -0.18 13.60
CA GLU A 111 10.41 0.94 14.30
C GLU A 111 9.83 1.12 15.70
N ARG A 112 8.50 0.95 15.84
CA ARG A 112 7.80 1.11 17.11
C ARG A 112 8.05 -0.04 18.08
N LEU A 113 8.19 -1.26 17.56
CA LEU A 113 8.38 -2.46 18.37
C LEU A 113 9.85 -2.89 18.49
N GLY A 114 10.78 -2.16 17.87
CA GLY A 114 12.21 -2.48 17.93
C GLY A 114 12.62 -3.74 17.16
N THR A 115 11.83 -4.19 16.18
CA THR A 115 12.00 -5.49 15.50
C THR A 115 12.80 -5.42 14.19
N ALA A 116 13.42 -4.28 13.88
CA ALA A 116 13.98 -3.99 12.56
C ALA A 116 15.27 -4.73 12.16
N SER A 117 15.98 -5.40 13.07
CA SER A 117 17.38 -5.84 12.87
C SER A 117 17.63 -7.34 12.67
N SER A 118 16.72 -8.24 13.06
CA SER A 118 16.92 -9.71 12.96
C SER A 118 16.07 -10.37 11.89
N MET A 119 14.78 -10.06 11.87
CA MET A 119 13.84 -10.29 10.77
C MET A 119 12.63 -9.42 11.10
N PRO A 120 12.37 -8.34 10.35
CA PRO A 120 11.27 -7.44 10.67
C PRO A 120 9.96 -8.21 10.84
N LEU A 121 9.17 -7.87 11.86
CA LEU A 121 7.83 -8.37 12.11
C LEU A 121 6.99 -8.23 10.84
N ALA A 122 7.11 -7.12 10.10
CA ALA A 122 6.45 -6.94 8.82
C ALA A 122 6.84 -8.01 7.78
N SER A 123 8.07 -8.51 7.80
CA SER A 123 8.48 -9.62 6.92
C SER A 123 7.74 -10.91 7.27
N ARG A 124 7.69 -11.27 8.55
CA ARG A 124 6.95 -12.46 9.03
C ARG A 124 5.46 -12.34 8.77
N LEU A 125 4.92 -11.14 8.92
CA LEU A 125 3.53 -10.82 8.65
C LEU A 125 3.18 -11.08 7.17
N VAL A 126 3.96 -10.56 6.21
CA VAL A 126 3.73 -10.82 4.78
C VAL A 126 3.72 -12.32 4.49
N TRP A 127 4.66 -13.09 5.07
CA TRP A 127 4.68 -14.54 4.92
C TRP A 127 3.43 -15.22 5.45
N ASN A 128 2.98 -14.87 6.65
CA ASN A 128 1.78 -15.47 7.23
C ASN A 128 0.54 -15.12 6.42
N LEU A 129 0.44 -13.90 5.90
CA LEU A 129 -0.69 -13.45 5.06
C LEU A 129 -0.70 -14.08 3.66
N ALA A 130 0.43 -14.59 3.18
CA ALA A 130 0.53 -15.26 1.88
C ALA A 130 0.08 -16.73 1.91
N ARG A 131 -0.13 -17.33 3.09
CA ARG A 131 -0.51 -18.74 3.26
C ARG A 131 -2.02 -18.95 3.08
N ALA A 132 -2.54 -18.54 1.93
CA ALA A 132 -3.97 -18.42 1.68
C ALA A 132 -4.76 -19.71 1.94
N ASP A 133 -4.24 -20.86 1.47
CA ASP A 133 -4.89 -22.17 1.64
C ASP A 133 -4.97 -22.59 3.11
N GLU A 134 -3.90 -22.40 3.86
CA GLU A 134 -3.87 -22.74 5.30
C GLU A 134 -4.79 -21.84 6.12
N ILE A 135 -4.89 -20.56 5.74
CA ILE A 135 -5.84 -19.63 6.35
C ILE A 135 -7.27 -20.12 6.10
N ILE A 136 -7.60 -20.50 4.86
CA ILE A 136 -8.93 -20.99 4.48
C ILE A 136 -9.26 -22.25 5.27
N ASP A 137 -8.37 -23.24 5.28
CA ASP A 137 -8.61 -24.51 5.95
C ASP A 137 -8.75 -24.33 7.47
N GLY A 138 -7.92 -23.47 8.08
CA GLY A 138 -8.02 -23.13 9.50
C GLY A 138 -9.33 -22.44 9.87
N LEU A 139 -9.79 -21.49 9.04
CA LEU A 139 -11.08 -20.81 9.23
C LEU A 139 -12.26 -21.77 9.08
N VAL A 140 -12.24 -22.63 8.05
CA VAL A 140 -13.29 -23.65 7.86
C VAL A 140 -13.31 -24.64 9.02
N ALA A 141 -12.14 -25.09 9.50
CA ALA A 141 -12.04 -25.96 10.66
C ALA A 141 -12.58 -25.30 11.95
N SER A 142 -12.50 -23.96 12.04
CA SER A 142 -13.10 -23.18 13.14
C SER A 142 -14.62 -22.98 13.03
N GLY A 143 -15.25 -23.52 11.97
CA GLY A 143 -16.68 -23.47 11.73
C GLY A 143 -17.14 -22.32 10.82
N LEU A 144 -16.22 -21.59 10.19
CA LEU A 144 -16.56 -20.58 9.20
C LEU A 144 -16.98 -21.24 7.88
N ASP A 145 -17.99 -20.66 7.22
CA ASP A 145 -18.36 -21.09 5.87
C ASP A 145 -17.20 -20.90 4.87
N ARG A 146 -17.08 -21.78 3.86
CA ARG A 146 -15.96 -21.77 2.92
C ARG A 146 -15.90 -20.49 2.08
N ASP A 147 -17.04 -19.93 1.66
CA ASP A 147 -17.04 -18.70 0.88
C ASP A 147 -16.62 -17.51 1.76
N ALA A 148 -17.09 -17.48 3.01
CA ALA A 148 -16.63 -16.49 3.98
C ALA A 148 -15.13 -16.63 4.32
N ALA A 149 -14.60 -17.86 4.39
CA ALA A 149 -13.18 -18.11 4.59
C ALA A 149 -12.32 -17.64 3.40
N LEU A 150 -12.80 -17.83 2.17
CA LEU A 150 -12.17 -17.29 0.95
C LEU A 150 -12.12 -15.76 0.98
N ASP A 151 -13.19 -15.10 1.41
CA ASP A 151 -13.23 -13.64 1.54
C ASP A 151 -12.25 -13.11 2.58
N VAL A 152 -12.15 -13.76 3.75
CA VAL A 152 -11.19 -13.41 4.81
C VAL A 152 -9.76 -13.60 4.31
N SER A 153 -9.46 -14.75 3.72
CA SER A 153 -8.13 -15.06 3.17
C SER A 153 -7.74 -14.06 2.07
N GLY A 154 -8.66 -13.72 1.16
CA GLY A 154 -8.43 -12.71 0.13
C GLY A 154 -8.16 -11.31 0.69
N ASN A 155 -8.83 -10.90 1.78
CA ASN A 155 -8.53 -9.63 2.47
C ASN A 155 -7.15 -9.66 3.15
N CYS A 156 -6.79 -10.79 3.77
CA CYS A 156 -5.48 -10.98 4.39
C CYS A 156 -4.36 -10.88 3.34
N TYR A 157 -4.49 -11.61 2.23
CA TYR A 157 -3.55 -11.57 1.11
C TYR A 157 -3.39 -10.15 0.54
N ARG A 158 -4.51 -9.45 0.27
CA ARG A 158 -4.46 -8.06 -0.19
C ARG A 158 -3.80 -7.12 0.82
N CYS A 159 -3.96 -7.36 2.12
CA CYS A 159 -3.26 -6.60 3.15
C CYS A 159 -1.74 -6.83 3.08
N GLY A 160 -1.31 -8.08 2.90
CA GLY A 160 0.09 -8.44 2.66
C GLY A 160 0.66 -7.77 1.40
N PHE A 161 -0.10 -7.76 0.30
CA PHE A 161 0.25 -7.03 -0.92
C PHE A 161 0.47 -5.55 -0.64
N TRP A 162 -0.48 -4.87 0.02
CA TRP A 162 -0.36 -3.46 0.37
C TRP A 162 0.82 -3.19 1.29
N LEU A 163 1.13 -4.10 2.21
CA LEU A 163 2.29 -3.98 3.09
C LEU A 163 3.59 -4.02 2.29
N VAL A 164 3.70 -4.85 1.25
CA VAL A 164 4.86 -4.85 0.36
C VAL A 164 4.96 -3.54 -0.42
N VAL A 165 3.87 -3.04 -1.01
CA VAL A 165 3.92 -1.88 -1.93
C VAL A 165 3.86 -0.49 -1.25
N ALA A 166 3.43 -0.39 0.02
CA ALA A 166 3.13 0.90 0.67
C ALA A 166 4.32 1.85 0.81
N ASP A 167 5.54 1.32 0.85
CA ASP A 167 6.78 2.04 1.15
C ASP A 167 7.87 1.64 0.15
N VAL A 168 7.44 1.47 -1.11
CA VAL A 168 8.33 1.29 -2.25
C VAL A 168 8.72 2.68 -2.76
N ASP A 169 10.02 2.93 -2.79
CA ASP A 169 10.60 4.14 -3.36
C ASP A 169 11.14 3.84 -4.78
N PRO A 170 10.45 4.28 -5.86
CA PRO A 170 10.90 4.06 -7.23
C PRO A 170 12.19 4.83 -7.56
N ASP A 171 12.55 5.86 -6.79
CA ASP A 171 13.77 6.65 -6.99
C ASP A 171 15.00 6.03 -6.29
N SER A 172 14.78 5.00 -5.47
CA SER A 172 15.83 4.25 -4.77
C SER A 172 15.69 2.73 -4.99
N PRO A 173 15.79 2.25 -6.24
CA PRO A 173 15.68 0.83 -6.56
C PRO A 173 16.87 0.02 -6.07
N GLY A 174 16.62 -1.25 -5.74
CA GLY A 174 17.68 -2.23 -5.49
C GLY A 174 18.40 -2.64 -6.77
N PRO A 175 19.49 -3.44 -6.66
CA PRO A 175 20.12 -4.04 -7.83
C PRO A 175 19.20 -5.07 -8.48
N GLU A 176 19.21 -5.11 -9.82
CA GLU A 176 18.54 -6.15 -10.59
C GLU A 176 19.17 -7.52 -10.29
N LEU A 177 18.32 -8.52 -10.04
CA LEU A 177 18.74 -9.90 -9.81
C LEU A 177 18.88 -10.62 -11.15
N ALA A 178 20.04 -11.24 -11.38
CA ALA A 178 20.36 -11.88 -12.66
C ALA A 178 20.40 -13.42 -12.61
N THR A 179 20.40 -14.01 -11.41
CA THR A 179 20.53 -15.45 -11.22
C THR A 179 19.37 -16.03 -10.41
N VAL A 180 19.11 -17.32 -10.60
CA VAL A 180 18.09 -18.05 -9.83
C VAL A 180 18.45 -18.03 -8.34
N GLU A 181 19.73 -18.18 -8.00
CA GLU A 181 20.21 -18.16 -6.62
C GLU A 181 19.93 -16.81 -5.95
N ASP A 182 20.19 -15.69 -6.63
CA ASP A 182 19.92 -14.36 -6.07
C ASP A 182 18.42 -14.11 -5.89
N ALA A 183 17.59 -14.54 -6.86
CA ALA A 183 16.14 -14.44 -6.78
C ALA A 183 15.57 -15.28 -5.62
N VAL A 184 16.04 -16.52 -5.46
CA VAL A 184 15.65 -17.40 -4.35
C VAL A 184 16.10 -16.82 -3.01
N ARG A 185 17.34 -16.33 -2.92
CA ARG A 185 17.85 -15.71 -1.68
C ARG A 185 17.04 -14.48 -1.30
N CYS A 186 16.71 -13.62 -2.26
CA CYS A 186 15.83 -12.47 -2.04
C CYS A 186 14.44 -12.93 -1.58
N ALA A 187 13.89 -13.95 -2.22
CA ALA A 187 12.59 -14.48 -1.90
C ALA A 187 12.53 -15.02 -0.47
N ASP A 188 13.45 -15.92 -0.10
CA ASP A 188 13.38 -16.68 1.15
C ASP A 188 13.91 -15.91 2.36
N THR A 189 14.95 -15.10 2.17
CA THR A 189 15.69 -14.48 3.28
C THR A 189 15.81 -12.97 3.18
N GLY A 190 15.49 -12.37 2.03
CA GLY A 190 15.58 -10.92 1.83
C GLY A 190 14.55 -10.11 2.64
N GLY A 191 13.51 -10.77 3.15
CA GLY A 191 12.43 -10.14 3.90
C GLY A 191 11.72 -9.04 3.11
N ILE A 192 10.93 -8.23 3.81
CA ILE A 192 10.15 -7.18 3.17
C ILE A 192 11.03 -6.10 2.51
N ARG A 193 12.22 -5.83 3.07
CA ARG A 193 13.15 -4.84 2.52
C ARG A 193 13.75 -5.28 1.19
N GLY A 194 14.20 -6.54 1.10
CA GLY A 194 14.68 -7.12 -0.15
C GLY A 194 13.59 -7.10 -1.21
N TRP A 195 12.37 -7.51 -0.85
CA TRP A 195 11.23 -7.46 -1.76
C TRP A 195 10.88 -6.04 -2.23
N ARG A 196 10.82 -5.06 -1.31
CA ARG A 196 10.58 -3.64 -1.67
C ARG A 196 11.64 -3.11 -2.61
N ALA A 197 12.90 -3.48 -2.43
CA ALA A 197 13.98 -3.07 -3.32
C ALA A 197 13.79 -3.61 -4.76
N GLN A 198 13.24 -4.81 -4.92
CA GLN A 198 12.92 -5.37 -6.22
C GLN A 198 11.65 -4.78 -6.83
N VAL A 199 10.61 -4.59 -6.01
CA VAL A 199 9.39 -3.91 -6.42
C VAL A 199 9.67 -2.45 -6.80
N ALA A 200 10.66 -1.79 -6.20
CA ALA A 200 11.12 -0.46 -6.60
C ALA A 200 11.69 -0.43 -8.03
N VAL A 201 12.41 -1.47 -8.47
CA VAL A 201 12.84 -1.58 -9.88
C VAL A 201 11.61 -1.65 -10.80
N VAL A 202 10.60 -2.45 -10.43
CA VAL A 202 9.34 -2.55 -11.17
C VAL A 202 8.60 -1.21 -11.20
N ALA A 203 8.55 -0.51 -10.06
CA ALA A 203 7.89 0.79 -9.92
C ALA A 203 8.58 1.88 -10.76
N ALA A 204 9.92 1.86 -10.83
CA ALA A 204 10.71 2.79 -11.62
C ALA A 204 10.47 2.62 -13.13
N ASN A 205 10.37 1.38 -13.61
CA ASN A 205 10.04 1.09 -15.00
C ASN A 205 9.31 -0.26 -15.18
N PRO A 206 7.96 -0.27 -15.14
CA PRO A 206 7.17 -1.51 -15.19
C PRO A 206 7.08 -2.14 -16.60
N TRP A 207 7.69 -1.51 -17.61
CA TRP A 207 7.80 -2.02 -18.98
C TRP A 207 9.22 -2.46 -19.35
N SER A 208 10.18 -2.32 -18.44
CA SER A 208 11.52 -2.88 -18.63
C SER A 208 11.46 -4.42 -18.79
N PRO A 209 12.52 -5.06 -19.31
CA PRO A 209 12.59 -6.53 -19.35
C PRO A 209 12.64 -7.14 -17.95
N TYR A 210 13.17 -6.41 -16.96
CA TYR A 210 13.49 -6.91 -15.64
C TYR A 210 12.34 -7.64 -14.91
N PRO A 211 11.10 -7.11 -14.82
CA PRO A 211 10.02 -7.79 -14.14
C PRO A 211 9.68 -9.16 -14.75
N VAL A 212 9.83 -9.31 -16.07
CA VAL A 212 9.61 -10.59 -16.77
C VAL A 212 10.76 -11.56 -16.48
N GLU A 213 12.00 -11.08 -16.49
CA GLU A 213 13.16 -11.91 -16.15
C GLU A 213 13.14 -12.35 -14.68
N LEU A 214 12.85 -11.45 -13.74
CA LEU A 214 12.71 -11.78 -12.33
C LEU A 214 11.62 -12.83 -12.10
N HIS A 215 10.48 -12.72 -12.78
CA HIS A 215 9.43 -13.74 -12.73
C HIS A 215 9.95 -15.11 -13.20
N LYS A 216 10.70 -15.17 -14.31
CA LYS A 216 11.31 -16.42 -14.80
C LYS A 216 12.30 -17.01 -13.80
N LEU A 217 13.13 -16.16 -13.17
CA LEU A 217 14.09 -16.61 -12.15
C LEU A 217 13.38 -17.21 -10.94
N LEU A 218 12.29 -16.60 -10.47
CA LEU A 218 11.48 -17.11 -9.37
C LEU A 218 10.82 -18.44 -9.71
N VAL A 219 10.25 -18.59 -10.91
CA VAL A 219 9.67 -19.87 -11.37
C VAL A 219 10.74 -20.95 -11.51
N ALA A 220 11.90 -20.62 -12.08
CA ALA A 220 13.02 -21.55 -12.20
C ALA A 220 13.58 -22.00 -10.83
N GLY A 221 13.46 -21.15 -9.81
CA GLY A 221 13.81 -21.45 -8.42
C GLY A 221 12.67 -22.07 -7.59
N ASP A 222 11.55 -22.45 -8.21
CA ASP A 222 10.36 -23.01 -7.54
C ASP A 222 9.80 -22.10 -6.43
N ARG A 223 9.66 -20.81 -6.75
CA ARG A 223 9.07 -19.78 -5.87
C ARG A 223 7.81 -19.21 -6.52
N LEU A 224 6.81 -20.07 -6.68
CA LEU A 224 5.56 -19.75 -7.37
C LEU A 224 4.73 -18.67 -6.64
N LEU A 225 4.69 -18.70 -5.31
CA LEU A 225 3.96 -17.69 -4.52
C LEU A 225 4.54 -16.28 -4.70
N PRO A 226 5.86 -16.05 -4.52
CA PRO A 226 6.44 -14.76 -4.85
C PRO A 226 6.35 -14.38 -6.32
N ALA A 227 6.42 -15.34 -7.25
CA ALA A 227 6.23 -15.07 -8.68
C ALA A 227 4.82 -14.51 -8.97
N ALA A 228 3.78 -15.12 -8.39
CA ALA A 228 2.41 -14.62 -8.52
C ALA A 228 2.23 -13.23 -7.91
N ALA A 229 2.81 -12.98 -6.72
CA ALA A 229 2.78 -11.66 -6.09
C ALA A 229 3.50 -10.60 -6.94
N LEU A 230 4.60 -10.97 -7.61
CA LEU A 230 5.31 -10.09 -8.54
C LEU A 230 4.44 -9.75 -9.76
N GLU A 231 3.70 -10.70 -10.33
CA GLU A 231 2.77 -10.40 -11.43
C GLU A 231 1.70 -9.37 -11.04
N GLU A 232 1.17 -9.48 -9.82
CA GLU A 232 0.24 -8.50 -9.29
C GLU A 232 0.88 -7.12 -9.10
N ALA A 233 2.11 -7.07 -8.58
CA ALA A 233 2.85 -5.82 -8.44
C ALA A 233 3.10 -5.17 -9.81
N ILE A 234 3.47 -5.96 -10.83
CA ILE A 234 3.65 -5.48 -12.21
C ILE A 234 2.35 -4.86 -12.73
N LYS A 235 1.21 -5.56 -12.60
CA LYS A 235 -0.10 -5.05 -13.03
C LYS A 235 -0.43 -3.73 -12.32
N TYR A 236 -0.22 -3.70 -11.01
CA TYR A 236 -0.46 -2.51 -10.19
C TYR A 236 0.38 -1.31 -10.64
N TYR A 237 1.70 -1.46 -10.81
CA TYR A 237 2.58 -0.35 -11.19
C TYR A 237 2.39 0.08 -12.65
N ARG A 238 2.00 -0.81 -13.56
CA ARG A 238 1.55 -0.41 -14.91
C ARG A 238 0.34 0.49 -14.85
N GLU A 239 -0.68 0.11 -14.08
CA GLU A 239 -1.85 0.96 -13.90
C GLU A 239 -1.51 2.31 -13.23
N GLN A 240 -0.59 2.32 -12.26
CA GLN A 240 -0.15 3.58 -11.64
C GLN A 240 0.57 4.47 -12.64
N SER A 241 1.49 3.91 -13.42
CA SER A 241 2.24 4.67 -14.43
C SER A 241 1.32 5.21 -15.51
N GLU A 242 0.37 4.41 -16.01
CA GLU A 242 -0.63 4.88 -16.99
C GLU A 242 -1.53 6.00 -16.41
N ARG A 243 -1.89 5.93 -15.13
CA ARG A 243 -2.61 7.03 -14.45
C ARG A 243 -1.74 8.28 -14.36
N HIS A 244 -0.46 8.13 -14.03
CA HIS A 244 0.49 9.23 -13.94
C HIS A 244 0.68 9.91 -15.30
N ASP A 245 0.92 9.14 -16.36
CA ASP A 245 1.08 9.64 -17.73
C ASP A 245 -0.16 10.41 -18.19
N ARG A 246 -1.36 9.88 -17.92
CA ARG A 246 -2.62 10.60 -18.18
C ARG A 246 -2.69 11.95 -17.48
N GLN A 247 -2.24 12.03 -16.24
CA GLN A 247 -2.21 13.28 -15.48
C GLN A 247 -1.17 14.27 -16.00
N LEU A 248 0.00 13.79 -16.44
CA LEU A 248 1.03 14.62 -17.09
C LEU A 248 0.50 15.22 -18.39
N VAL A 249 -0.14 14.41 -19.23
CA VAL A 249 -0.78 14.89 -20.47
C VAL A 249 -1.87 15.91 -20.17
N ALA A 250 -2.75 15.64 -19.20
CA ALA A 250 -3.79 16.58 -18.79
C ALA A 250 -3.22 17.91 -18.26
N ARG A 251 -2.12 17.85 -17.48
CA ARG A 251 -1.39 19.03 -17.00
C ARG A 251 -0.81 19.84 -18.14
N GLU A 252 -0.21 19.18 -19.13
CA GLU A 252 0.35 19.86 -20.30
C GLU A 252 -0.73 20.55 -21.13
N ILE A 253 -1.88 19.92 -21.33
CA ILE A 253 -3.01 20.55 -22.05
C ILE A 253 -3.51 21.78 -21.28
N ARG A 254 -3.65 21.70 -19.95
CA ARG A 254 -4.00 22.85 -19.11
C ARG A 254 -3.00 23.99 -19.26
N ARG A 255 -1.70 23.67 -19.26
CA ARG A 255 -0.63 24.65 -19.48
C ARG A 255 -0.78 25.31 -20.85
N LEU A 256 -0.98 24.53 -21.92
CA LEU A 256 -1.15 25.03 -23.29
C LEU A 256 -2.35 25.96 -23.45
N VAL A 257 -3.48 25.64 -22.82
CA VAL A 257 -4.68 26.50 -22.77
C VAL A 257 -4.39 27.78 -22.00
N ALA A 258 -3.74 27.69 -20.84
CA ALA A 258 -3.43 28.86 -20.02
C ALA A 258 -2.50 29.84 -20.74
N VAL A 259 -1.39 29.35 -21.32
CA VAL A 259 -0.42 30.22 -22.01
C VAL A 259 -0.92 30.74 -23.35
N SER A 260 -1.97 30.13 -23.93
CA SER A 260 -2.58 30.66 -25.16
C SER A 260 -3.41 31.92 -24.91
N GLY A 261 -3.84 32.17 -23.67
CA GLY A 261 -4.74 33.27 -23.32
C GLY A 261 -6.16 33.14 -23.89
N LEU A 262 -6.55 31.93 -24.32
CA LEU A 262 -7.87 31.66 -24.88
C LEU A 262 -8.77 31.03 -23.82
N SER A 263 -10.08 31.27 -23.90
CA SER A 263 -11.02 30.43 -23.17
C SER A 263 -10.94 28.99 -23.67
N GLN A 264 -11.28 28.02 -22.82
CA GLN A 264 -11.29 26.60 -23.20
C GLN A 264 -12.16 26.33 -24.43
N ARG A 265 -13.29 27.05 -24.58
CA ARG A 265 -14.17 26.94 -25.76
C ARG A 265 -13.49 27.44 -27.04
N GLN A 266 -12.82 28.59 -26.99
CA GLN A 266 -12.08 29.12 -28.13
C GLN A 266 -10.89 28.22 -28.50
N PHE A 267 -10.16 27.73 -27.49
CA PHE A 267 -9.05 26.80 -27.69
C PHE A 267 -9.51 25.49 -28.34
N ALA A 268 -10.62 24.91 -27.86
CA ALA A 268 -11.22 23.71 -28.45
C ALA A 268 -11.56 23.92 -29.94
N ALA A 269 -12.23 25.03 -30.26
CA ALA A 269 -12.59 25.38 -31.63
C ALA A 269 -11.34 25.53 -32.52
N LEU A 270 -10.30 26.22 -32.05
CA LEU A 270 -9.05 26.41 -32.79
C LEU A 270 -8.31 25.08 -33.05
N CYS A 271 -8.49 24.08 -32.18
CA CYS A 271 -7.88 22.76 -32.33
C CYS A 271 -8.74 21.77 -33.12
N GLY A 272 -9.96 22.15 -33.50
CA GLY A 272 -10.91 21.29 -34.20
C GLY A 272 -11.54 20.21 -33.31
N THR A 273 -11.82 20.52 -32.05
CA THR A 273 -12.53 19.63 -31.12
C THR A 273 -13.65 20.38 -30.40
N SER A 274 -14.61 19.66 -29.82
CA SER A 274 -15.66 20.26 -28.99
C SER A 274 -15.15 20.61 -27.59
N ALA A 275 -15.76 21.61 -26.94
CA ALA A 275 -15.44 21.99 -25.57
C ALA A 275 -15.66 20.85 -24.55
N PRO A 276 -16.75 20.04 -24.62
CA PRO A 276 -16.90 18.87 -23.76
C PRO A 276 -15.78 17.85 -23.95
N ARG A 277 -15.35 17.57 -25.19
CA ARG A 277 -14.24 16.65 -25.45
C ARG A 277 -12.91 17.20 -24.92
N LEU A 278 -12.64 18.50 -25.09
CA LEU A 278 -11.46 19.13 -24.49
C LEU A 278 -11.49 19.03 -22.96
N SER A 279 -12.67 19.17 -22.33
CA SER A 279 -12.83 19.00 -20.88
C SER A 279 -12.41 17.59 -20.42
N THR A 280 -12.77 16.53 -21.17
CA THR A 280 -12.33 15.17 -20.83
C THR A 280 -10.81 15.01 -20.86
N TYR A 281 -10.11 15.69 -21.77
CA TYR A 281 -8.65 15.66 -21.82
C TYR A 281 -8.01 16.48 -20.70
N VAL A 282 -8.53 17.68 -20.42
CA VAL A 282 -8.06 18.57 -19.35
C VAL A 282 -8.19 17.95 -17.97
N ASN A 283 -9.20 17.10 -17.77
CA ASN A 283 -9.44 16.38 -16.53
C ASN A 283 -8.75 15.00 -16.48
N GLY A 284 -8.00 14.61 -17.51
CA GLY A 284 -7.28 13.33 -17.57
C GLY A 284 -8.18 12.09 -17.66
N LEU A 285 -9.47 12.27 -17.98
CA LEU A 285 -10.42 11.18 -18.16
C LEU A 285 -10.10 10.36 -19.41
N VAL A 286 -9.58 11.02 -20.46
CA VAL A 286 -9.18 10.41 -21.73
C VAL A 286 -7.83 10.99 -22.14
N THR A 287 -6.94 10.15 -22.66
CA THR A 287 -5.70 10.61 -23.31
C THR A 287 -5.99 10.99 -24.76
N PRO A 288 -5.68 12.23 -25.21
CA PRO A 288 -5.77 12.56 -26.63
C PRO A 288 -4.75 11.76 -27.46
N SER A 289 -5.02 11.61 -28.76
CA SER A 289 -4.03 11.03 -29.68
C SER A 289 -2.82 11.96 -29.83
N ALA A 290 -1.68 11.41 -30.26
CA ALA A 290 -0.47 12.18 -30.54
C ALA A 290 -0.73 13.33 -31.54
N SER A 291 -1.50 13.08 -32.60
CA SER A 291 -1.89 14.11 -33.57
C SER A 291 -2.70 15.25 -32.94
N MET A 292 -3.55 14.95 -31.95
CA MET A 292 -4.30 15.97 -31.22
C MET A 292 -3.38 16.80 -30.30
N MET A 293 -2.38 16.18 -29.66
CA MET A 293 -1.36 16.89 -28.89
C MET A 293 -0.55 17.88 -29.76
N VAL A 294 -0.20 17.49 -30.99
CA VAL A 294 0.45 18.39 -31.94
C VAL A 294 -0.45 19.60 -32.26
N ARG A 295 -1.76 19.38 -32.47
CA ARG A 295 -2.72 20.47 -32.69
C ARG A 295 -2.81 21.43 -31.51
N PHE A 296 -2.84 20.92 -30.27
CA PHE A 296 -2.84 21.76 -29.07
C PHE A 296 -1.60 22.66 -29.00
N ASN A 297 -0.41 22.11 -29.27
CA ASN A 297 0.83 22.88 -29.32
C ASN A 297 0.78 23.98 -30.39
N HIS A 298 0.35 23.64 -31.61
CA HIS A 298 0.25 24.61 -32.71
C HIS A 298 -0.77 25.72 -32.43
N ALA A 299 -1.94 25.37 -31.89
CA ALA A 299 -2.98 26.33 -31.52
C ALA A 299 -2.50 27.28 -30.43
N SER A 300 -1.85 26.76 -29.39
CA SER A 300 -1.27 27.59 -28.32
C SER A 300 -0.19 28.54 -28.84
N ALA A 301 0.74 28.03 -29.64
CA ALA A 301 1.81 28.85 -30.21
C ALA A 301 1.28 29.93 -31.17
N ARG A 302 0.25 29.60 -31.98
CA ARG A 302 -0.41 30.56 -32.86
C ARG A 302 -1.08 31.68 -32.08
N ALA A 303 -1.84 31.35 -31.03
CA ALA A 303 -2.52 32.31 -30.19
C ALA A 303 -1.52 33.25 -29.49
N GLN A 304 -0.42 32.72 -28.96
CA GLN A 304 0.64 33.53 -28.37
C GLN A 304 1.29 34.50 -29.38
N ARG A 305 1.58 34.04 -30.60
CA ARG A 305 2.12 34.92 -31.65
C ARG A 305 1.15 36.04 -32.03
N GLN A 306 -0.14 35.74 -32.12
CA GLN A 306 -1.17 36.74 -32.40
C GLN A 306 -1.28 37.76 -31.26
N ALA A 307 -1.26 37.31 -30.01
CA ALA A 307 -1.29 38.18 -28.84
C ALA A 307 -0.05 39.10 -28.77
N ARG A 308 1.15 38.60 -29.10
CA ARG A 308 2.37 39.42 -29.18
C ARG A 308 2.27 40.49 -30.26
N ARG A 309 1.90 40.10 -31.49
CA ARG A 309 1.72 41.05 -32.60
C ARG A 309 0.70 42.15 -32.28
N ALA A 310 -0.39 41.80 -31.58
CA ALA A 310 -1.39 42.78 -31.16
C ALA A 310 -0.84 43.78 -30.13
N ARG A 311 0.03 43.34 -29.21
CA ARG A 311 0.70 44.24 -28.25
C ARG A 311 1.69 45.16 -28.96
N ASP A 312 2.52 44.61 -29.86
CA ASP A 312 3.53 45.39 -30.59
C ASP A 312 2.90 46.43 -31.53
N ALA A 313 1.70 46.16 -32.06
CA ALA A 313 0.95 47.11 -32.88
C ALA A 313 0.20 48.19 -32.06
N SER A 314 0.11 48.02 -30.73
CA SER A 314 -0.57 48.95 -29.81
C SER A 314 0.41 49.82 -29.00
N ALA A 315 1.72 49.64 -29.19
CA ALA A 315 2.80 50.39 -28.58
C ALA A 315 3.41 51.38 -29.58
#